data_AF-A0A3S8S9E6-F1
#
_entry.id   AF-A0A3S8S9E6-F1
#
_cell.length_a   1.000
_cell.length_b   1.000
_cell.length_c   1.000
_cell.angle_alpha   90.00
_cell.angle_beta   90.00
_cell.angle_gamma   90.00
#
_symmetry.space_group_name_H-M   'P 1'
#
loop_
_entity.id
_entity.type
_entity.pdbx_description
1 polymer ?
#
loop_
_entity_poly.entity_id
_entity_poly.type
_entity_poly.pdbx_seq_one_letter_code
_entity_poly.pdbx_strand_id
1 'polypeptide(L)'
;MATFKAHGERLNAMLITKILNHQGIKTRFLEPKDVGLIVTGTPNNAEVNPETYVNLKRIKLNKDERIIFPGFYGITPSAHIATFSRGGSDITGAILARGFNANLYENFTDVDAIFFCQSPHHRSSQAY
;
A
#
# COMPACT_ATOMS: atom_id res chain seq x y z
N MET A 1 -1.45 -18.44 5.75
CA MET A 1 -0.85 -17.93 4.49
C MET A 1 -0.88 -16.40 4.39
N ALA A 2 -2.02 -15.74 4.58
CA ALA A 2 -2.16 -14.27 4.53
C ALA A 2 -1.18 -13.54 5.49
N THR A 3 -1.11 -13.98 6.74
CA THR A 3 -0.18 -13.45 7.75
C THR A 3 1.28 -13.48 7.31
N PHE A 4 1.74 -14.60 6.73
CA PHE A 4 3.13 -14.75 6.27
C PHE A 4 3.48 -13.73 5.17
N LYS A 5 2.59 -13.56 4.17
CA LYS A 5 2.77 -12.56 3.10
C LYS A 5 2.81 -11.13 3.65
N ALA A 6 1.88 -10.80 4.55
CA ALA A 6 1.84 -9.50 5.20
C ALA A 6 3.12 -9.20 6.01
N HIS A 7 3.70 -10.21 6.65
CA HIS A 7 4.99 -10.04 7.35
C HIS A 7 6.14 -9.70 6.41
N GLY A 8 6.17 -10.23 5.19
CA GLY A 8 7.17 -9.87 4.18
C GLY A 8 7.14 -8.37 3.86
N GLU A 9 5.97 -7.86 3.50
CA GLU A 9 5.76 -6.42 3.23
C GLU A 9 6.09 -5.54 4.43
N ARG A 10 5.64 -5.97 5.62
CA ARG A 10 5.90 -5.27 6.88
C ARG A 10 7.40 -5.15 7.17
N LEU A 11 8.13 -6.25 7.08
CA LEU A 11 9.57 -6.27 7.35
C LEU A 11 10.35 -5.45 6.31
N ASN A 12 9.96 -5.52 5.04
CA ASN A 12 10.56 -4.72 3.97
C ASN A 12 10.36 -3.21 4.22
N ALA A 13 9.13 -2.79 4.53
CA ALA A 13 8.82 -1.39 4.86
C ALA A 13 9.59 -0.89 6.10
N MET A 14 9.73 -1.73 7.14
CA MET A 14 10.54 -1.42 8.32
C MET A 14 12.03 -1.27 7.97
N LEU A 15 12.56 -2.15 7.12
CA LEU A 15 13.96 -2.10 6.67
C LEU A 15 14.23 -0.81 5.88
N ILE A 16 13.40 -0.49 4.88
CA ILE A 16 13.51 0.73 4.07
C ILE A 16 13.45 1.97 4.97
N THR A 17 12.53 2.01 5.94
CA THR A 17 12.42 3.12 6.89
C THR A 17 13.73 3.33 7.65
N LYS A 18 14.37 2.25 8.13
CA LYS A 18 15.64 2.35 8.85
C LYS A 18 16.77 2.83 7.94
N ILE A 19 16.85 2.34 6.71
CA ILE A 19 17.87 2.75 5.73
C ILE A 19 17.75 4.25 5.42
N LEU A 20 16.54 4.74 5.13
CA LEU A 20 16.31 6.15 4.81
C LEU A 20 16.66 7.06 5.99
N ASN A 21 16.28 6.69 7.21
CA ASN A 21 16.68 7.43 8.41
C ASN A 21 18.20 7.41 8.61
N HIS A 22 18.87 6.29 8.35
CA HIS A 22 20.34 6.21 8.42
C HIS A 22 21.03 7.13 7.40
N GLN A 23 20.39 7.36 6.25
CA GLN A 23 20.84 8.31 5.22
C GLN A 23 20.44 9.77 5.53
N GLY A 24 19.87 10.05 6.71
CA GLY A 24 19.46 11.40 7.13
C GLY A 24 18.10 11.86 6.58
N ILE A 25 17.35 10.98 5.91
CA ILE A 25 16.01 11.29 5.40
C ILE A 25 15.00 10.97 6.52
N LYS A 26 14.40 12.01 7.11
CA LYS A 26 13.41 11.87 8.19
C LYS A 26 12.20 11.05 7.71
N THR A 27 12.09 9.83 8.22
CA THR A 27 11.13 8.85 7.73
C THR A 27 10.43 8.15 8.88
N ARG A 28 9.12 7.97 8.79
CA ARG A 28 8.30 7.26 9.78
C ARG A 28 7.61 6.06 9.14
N PHE A 29 7.75 4.92 9.82
CA PHE A 29 6.98 3.72 9.50
C PHE A 29 5.57 3.86 10.09
N LEU A 30 4.55 3.56 9.29
CA LEU A 30 3.18 3.38 9.75
C LEU A 30 2.67 2.04 9.23
N GLU A 31 1.98 1.27 10.06
CA GLU A 31 1.31 0.04 9.62
C GLU A 31 -0.22 0.17 9.62
N PRO A 32 -0.94 -0.73 8.92
CA PRO A 32 -2.41 -0.74 8.85
C PRO A 32 -3.12 -0.57 10.19
N LYS A 33 -2.61 -1.19 11.27
CA LYS A 33 -3.20 -1.04 12.60
C LYS A 33 -3.07 0.37 13.17
N ASP A 34 -1.98 1.07 12.89
CA ASP A 34 -1.69 2.39 13.47
C ASP A 34 -2.60 3.46 12.87
N VAL A 35 -2.97 3.27 11.59
CA VAL A 35 -3.79 4.21 10.83
C VAL A 35 -5.26 3.81 10.76
N GLY A 36 -5.63 2.67 11.36
CA GLY A 36 -6.98 2.12 11.29
C GLY A 36 -7.42 1.79 9.86
N LEU A 37 -6.55 1.14 9.08
CA LEU A 37 -6.90 0.59 7.77
C LEU A 37 -7.71 -0.69 7.98
N ILE A 38 -9.02 -0.49 8.17
CA ILE A 38 -9.99 -1.54 8.43
C ILE A 38 -10.46 -2.15 7.12
N VAL A 39 -10.45 -3.48 7.06
CA VAL A 39 -10.93 -4.26 5.92
C VAL A 39 -11.96 -5.29 6.35
N THR A 40 -12.86 -5.62 5.42
CA THR A 40 -13.88 -6.67 5.54
C THR A 40 -13.65 -7.74 4.48
N GLY A 41 -14.46 -8.80 4.50
CA GLY A 41 -14.39 -9.88 3.50
C GLY A 41 -13.58 -11.09 3.98
N THR A 42 -13.10 -11.89 3.03
CA THR A 42 -12.39 -13.15 3.30
C THR A 42 -10.87 -12.96 3.15
N PRO A 43 -10.05 -13.83 3.79
CA PRO A 43 -8.61 -13.82 3.56
C PRO A 43 -8.27 -13.97 2.07
N ASN A 44 -7.45 -13.07 1.52
CA ASN A 44 -7.10 -12.93 0.08
C ASN A 44 -8.18 -12.29 -0.82
N ASN A 45 -9.28 -11.80 -0.26
CA ASN A 45 -10.26 -10.98 -0.96
C ASN A 45 -10.83 -9.91 -0.02
N ALA A 46 -9.91 -9.21 0.66
CA ALA A 46 -10.28 -8.14 1.56
C ALA A 46 -10.78 -6.91 0.79
N GLU A 47 -11.77 -6.22 1.34
CA GLU A 47 -12.29 -4.96 0.82
C GLU A 47 -12.16 -3.87 1.87
N VAL A 48 -11.88 -2.64 1.45
CA VAL A 48 -11.69 -1.51 2.38
C VAL A 48 -13.03 -1.13 3.03
N ASN A 49 -13.06 -1.07 4.35
CA ASN A 49 -14.21 -0.52 5.08
C ASN A 49 -14.18 1.02 4.97
N PRO A 50 -15.30 1.70 4.68
CA PRO A 50 -15.38 3.16 4.62
C PRO A 50 -14.82 3.90 5.86
N GLU A 51 -14.88 3.28 7.05
CA GLU A 51 -14.30 3.80 8.29
C GLU A 51 -12.79 4.09 8.16
N THR A 52 -12.08 3.34 7.32
CA THR A 52 -10.67 3.57 6.98
C THR A 52 -10.41 5.02 6.57
N TYR A 53 -11.28 5.61 5.74
CA TYR A 53 -11.08 6.98 5.28
C TYR A 53 -11.33 8.02 6.38
N VAL A 54 -12.17 7.70 7.36
CA VAL A 54 -12.35 8.55 8.55
C VAL A 54 -11.11 8.47 9.44
N ASN A 55 -10.53 7.29 9.60
CA ASN A 55 -9.33 7.07 10.41
C ASN A 55 -8.10 7.73 9.77
N LEU A 56 -7.89 7.55 8.46
CA LEU A 56 -6.77 8.15 7.74
C LEU A 56 -6.75 9.69 7.81
N LYS A 57 -7.92 10.34 7.75
CA LYS A 57 -8.03 11.80 7.91
C LYS A 57 -7.54 12.32 9.27
N ARG A 58 -7.50 11.48 10.30
CA ARG A 58 -7.04 11.85 11.65
C ARG A 58 -5.53 11.73 11.82
N ILE A 59 -4.84 11.09 10.87
CA ILE A 59 -3.39 10.89 10.94
C ILE A 59 -2.68 12.20 10.62
N LYS A 60 -1.82 12.63 11.53
CA LYS A 60 -1.00 13.84 11.35
C LYS A 60 0.17 13.55 10.42
N LEU A 61 0.19 14.22 9.28
CA LEU A 61 1.29 14.18 8.32
C LEU A 61 2.12 15.46 8.45
N ASN A 62 3.43 15.31 8.67
CA ASN A 62 4.35 16.43 8.72
C ASN A 62 4.95 16.63 7.32
N LYS A 63 5.10 17.89 6.89
CA LYS A 63 5.65 18.21 5.55
C LYS A 63 7.10 17.76 5.38
N ASP A 64 7.88 17.75 6.46
CA ASP A 64 9.31 17.42 6.45
C ASP A 64 9.59 15.94 6.78
N GLU A 65 8.59 15.07 6.67
CA GLU A 65 8.68 13.65 7.01
C GLU A 65 8.14 12.80 5.87
N ARG A 66 8.81 11.68 5.58
CA ARG A 66 8.32 10.66 4.64
C ARG A 66 7.65 9.53 5.40
N ILE A 67 6.51 9.06 4.89
CA ILE A 67 5.83 7.89 5.45
C ILE A 67 6.15 6.67 4.60
N ILE A 68 6.59 5.60 5.24
CA ILE A 68 6.70 4.28 4.62
C ILE A 68 5.60 3.41 5.19
N PHE A 69 4.79 2.86 4.30
CA PHE A 69 3.61 2.08 4.65
C PHE A 69 3.66 0.73 3.90
N PRO A 70 3.45 -0.40 4.58
CA PRO A 70 3.46 -1.70 3.92
C PRO A 70 2.19 -1.91 3.10
N GLY A 71 2.34 -2.44 1.88
CA GLY A 71 1.22 -2.74 1.00
C GLY A 71 0.46 -4.01 1.36
N PHE A 72 -0.51 -4.37 0.52
CA PHE A 72 -1.12 -5.70 0.40
C PHE A 72 -2.07 -6.17 1.50
N TYR A 73 -2.15 -5.51 2.67
CA TYR A 73 -3.03 -5.97 3.75
C TYR A 73 -3.63 -4.85 4.61
N GLY A 74 -4.69 -5.21 5.33
CA GLY A 74 -5.33 -4.42 6.38
C GLY A 74 -5.64 -5.24 7.62
N ILE A 75 -6.41 -4.65 8.54
CA ILE A 75 -6.89 -5.32 9.75
C ILE A 75 -8.42 -5.46 9.73
N THR A 76 -8.94 -6.59 10.18
CA THR A 76 -10.38 -6.78 10.36
C THR A 76 -10.87 -6.05 11.62
N PRO A 77 -12.19 -5.83 11.81
CA PRO A 77 -12.74 -5.28 13.05
C PRO A 77 -12.35 -6.08 14.30
N SER A 78 -12.05 -7.37 14.14
CA SER A 78 -11.56 -8.26 15.21
C SER A 78 -10.03 -8.26 15.34
N ALA A 79 -9.35 -7.26 14.76
CA ALA A 79 -7.90 -7.05 14.79
C ALA A 79 -7.04 -8.17 14.16
N HIS A 80 -7.61 -8.97 13.24
CA HIS A 80 -6.85 -9.97 12.49
C HIS A 80 -6.34 -9.40 11.17
N ILE A 81 -5.20 -9.90 10.67
CA ILE A 81 -4.66 -9.52 9.35
C ILE A 81 -5.52 -10.15 8.25
N ALA A 82 -5.93 -9.33 7.28
CA ALA A 82 -6.53 -9.79 6.03
C ALA A 82 -5.83 -9.14 4.83
N THR A 83 -5.50 -9.95 3.83
CA THR A 83 -4.79 -9.51 2.63
C THR A 83 -5.76 -9.22 1.50
N PHE A 84 -5.45 -8.19 0.70
CA PHE A 84 -6.14 -7.91 -0.55
C PHE A 84 -5.92 -9.04 -1.57
N SER A 85 -6.69 -8.99 -2.65
CA SER A 85 -6.49 -9.86 -3.82
C SER A 85 -5.23 -9.44 -4.60
N ARG A 86 -5.05 -9.98 -5.81
CA ARG A 86 -3.89 -9.67 -6.66
C ARG A 86 -3.84 -8.15 -6.93
N GLY A 87 -2.63 -7.56 -6.92
CA GLY A 87 -2.48 -6.10 -6.99
C GLY A 87 -2.73 -5.38 -5.66
N GLY A 88 -2.70 -6.11 -4.52
CA GLY A 88 -3.00 -5.53 -3.21
C GLY A 88 -2.12 -4.35 -2.79
N SER A 89 -0.89 -4.24 -3.30
CA SER A 89 -0.04 -3.07 -3.07
C SER A 89 -0.56 -1.83 -3.81
N ASP A 90 -1.01 -1.99 -5.06
CA ASP A 90 -1.64 -0.91 -5.84
C ASP A 90 -2.94 -0.46 -5.18
N ILE A 91 -3.75 -1.42 -4.73
CA ILE A 91 -4.99 -1.16 -3.97
C ILE A 91 -4.67 -0.36 -2.69
N THR A 92 -3.62 -0.74 -1.97
CA THR A 92 -3.20 -0.02 -0.76
C THR A 92 -2.78 1.41 -1.09
N GLY A 93 -1.98 1.60 -2.15
CA GLY A 93 -1.57 2.91 -2.64
C GLY A 93 -2.76 3.82 -2.98
N ALA A 94 -3.73 3.29 -3.73
CA ALA A 94 -4.95 4.02 -4.08
C ALA A 94 -5.81 4.38 -2.85
N ILE A 95 -5.92 3.49 -1.87
CA ILE A 95 -6.64 3.75 -0.61
C ILE A 95 -5.96 4.90 0.15
N LEU A 96 -4.64 4.86 0.30
CA LEU A 96 -3.89 5.90 1.02
C LEU A 96 -3.94 7.24 0.29
N ALA A 97 -3.78 7.25 -1.04
CA ALA A 97 -3.89 8.46 -1.85
C ALA A 97 -5.25 9.13 -1.66
N ARG A 98 -6.34 8.35 -1.70
CA ARG A 98 -7.69 8.86 -1.40
C ARG A 98 -7.83 9.31 0.05
N GLY A 99 -7.35 8.53 1.01
CA GLY A 99 -7.50 8.81 2.44
C GLY A 99 -6.76 10.05 2.91
N PHE A 100 -5.61 10.35 2.30
CA PHE A 100 -4.80 11.54 2.58
C PHE A 100 -5.06 12.70 1.61
N ASN A 101 -6.02 12.55 0.69
CA ASN A 101 -6.34 13.55 -0.33
C ASN A 101 -5.11 13.98 -1.16
N ALA A 102 -4.33 12.99 -1.59
CA ALA A 102 -3.14 13.21 -2.41
C ALA A 102 -3.51 13.79 -3.78
N ASN A 103 -2.70 14.73 -4.27
CA ASN A 103 -2.89 15.31 -5.59
C ASN A 103 -2.51 14.35 -6.73
N LEU A 104 -1.60 13.41 -6.46
CA LEU A 104 -1.07 12.45 -7.42
C LEU A 104 -0.85 11.11 -6.74
N TYR A 105 -1.15 10.04 -7.46
CA TYR A 105 -0.77 8.68 -7.11
C TYR A 105 0.12 8.12 -8.22
N GLU A 106 1.32 7.69 -7.86
CA GLU A 106 2.30 7.10 -8.77
C GLU A 106 2.46 5.63 -8.44
N ASN A 107 2.39 4.78 -9.47
CA ASN A 107 2.75 3.37 -9.35
C ASN A 107 4.09 3.16 -10.05
N PHE A 108 5.10 2.70 -9.29
CA PHE A 108 6.43 2.43 -9.83
C PHE A 108 6.52 0.94 -10.18
N THR A 109 6.63 0.65 -11.47
CA THR A 109 6.79 -0.70 -12.01
C THR A 109 8.07 -0.82 -12.82
N ASP A 110 8.61 -2.03 -12.94
CA ASP A 110 9.81 -2.31 -13.75
C ASP A 110 9.57 -2.24 -15.27
N VAL A 111 8.39 -1.76 -15.69
CA VAL A 111 8.00 -1.56 -17.09
C VAL A 111 7.50 -0.14 -17.28
N ASP A 112 7.92 0.49 -18.38
CA ASP A 112 7.46 1.81 -18.78
C ASP A 112 6.04 1.68 -19.37
N ALA A 113 5.02 2.00 -18.56
CA ALA A 113 3.61 2.16 -18.93
C ALA A 113 2.68 0.92 -19.01
N ILE A 114 1.37 1.21 -19.11
CA ILE A 114 0.30 0.23 -19.34
C ILE A 114 0.37 -0.23 -20.80
N PHE A 115 0.87 -1.45 -21.03
CA PHE A 115 0.87 -2.05 -22.36
C PHE A 115 -0.52 -2.62 -22.70
N PHE A 116 -1.03 -2.26 -23.88
CA PHE A 116 -2.36 -2.65 -24.35
C PHE A 116 -2.52 -4.16 -24.58
N CYS A 117 -1.45 -4.95 -24.60
CA CYS A 117 -1.55 -6.40 -24.82
C CYS A 117 -0.31 -7.15 -24.33
N GLN A 118 -0.42 -7.90 -23.21
CA GLN A 118 0.45 -9.06 -22.98
C GLN A 118 -0.15 -10.28 -23.71
N SER A 119 -0.05 -10.31 -25.04
CA SER A 119 -0.13 -11.55 -25.81
C SER A 119 1.29 -12.02 -26.11
N PRO A 120 1.69 -13.27 -25.81
CA PRO A 120 3.07 -13.75 -25.98
C PRO A 120 3.58 -13.78 -27.44
N HIS A 121 2.76 -13.38 -28.41
CA HIS A 121 3.01 -13.59 -29.84
C HIS A 121 2.97 -12.32 -30.71
N HIS A 122 2.93 -11.11 -30.14
CA HIS A 122 3.06 -9.89 -30.94
C HIS A 122 3.90 -8.82 -30.23
N ARG A 123 5.16 -8.68 -30.67
CA ARG A 123 6.01 -7.53 -30.31
C ARG A 123 5.72 -6.37 -31.26
N SER A 124 4.63 -5.66 -31.01
CA SER A 124 4.46 -4.27 -31.46
C SER A 124 3.20 -3.68 -30.83
N SER A 125 3.35 -3.00 -29.71
CA SER A 125 2.38 -1.99 -29.29
C SER A 125 3.13 -0.86 -28.60
N GLN A 126 2.99 0.34 -29.15
CA GLN A 126 3.59 1.58 -28.67
C GLN A 126 3.05 1.92 -27.27
N ALA A 127 3.94 2.40 -26.40
CA ALA A 127 3.63 2.92 -25.08
C ALA A 127 2.98 4.31 -25.18
N TYR A 128 2.06 4.61 -24.26
CA TYR A 128 1.58 5.95 -23.94
C TYR A 128 2.10 6.36 -22.57
#